data_AF-A0A0F5PN36-F1
#
_entry.id   AF-A0A0F5PN36-F1
#
_cell.length_a   1.000
_cell.length_b   1.000
_cell.length_c   1.000
_cell.angle_alpha   90.00
_cell.angle_beta   90.00
_cell.angle_gamma   90.00
#
_symmetry.space_group_name_H-M   'P 1'
#
loop_
_entity.id
_entity.type
_entity.pdbx_description
1 polymer ?
#
loop_
_entity_poly.entity_id
_entity_poly.type
_entity_poly.pdbx_seq_one_letter_code
_entity_poly.pdbx_strand_id
1 'polypeptide(L)' 'MTKEEKVQIVKMLDAKGTFLIRGAVDYVAKILCVSRYTIYNYLDEIRVGEDFGKY' A
#
# COMPACT_ATOMS: atom_id res chain seq x y z
N MET A 1 2.61 1.39 -15.40
CA MET A 1 2.74 0.75 -14.08
C MET A 1 1.69 -0.32 -13.92
N THR A 2 2.12 -1.55 -13.67
CA THR A 2 1.24 -2.69 -13.40
C THR A 2 0.65 -2.62 -11.98
N LYS A 3 -0.31 -3.51 -11.68
CA LYS A 3 -0.83 -3.64 -10.32
C LYS A 3 0.29 -4.07 -9.37
N GLU A 4 1.11 -5.01 -9.80
CA GLU A 4 2.19 -5.60 -9.01
C GLU A 4 3.21 -4.53 -8.60
N GLU A 5 3.62 -3.67 -9.54
CA GLU A 5 4.51 -2.55 -9.26
C GLU A 5 3.91 -1.58 -8.24
N LYS A 6 2.61 -1.26 -8.35
CA LYS A 6 1.90 -0.40 -7.39
C LYS A 6 1.87 -1.02 -5.99
N VAL A 7 1.58 -2.31 -5.89
CA VAL A 7 1.57 -3.04 -4.63
C VAL A 7 2.96 -3.06 -3.99
N GLN A 8 4.03 -3.28 -4.78
CA GLN A 8 5.40 -3.24 -4.26
C GLN A 8 5.77 -1.85 -3.73
N ILE A 9 5.40 -0.78 -4.44
CA ILE A 9 5.61 0.59 -3.96
C ILE A 9 4.87 0.83 -2.64
N VAL A 10 3.59 0.45 -2.56
CA VAL A 10 2.80 0.59 -1.33
C VAL A 10 3.42 -0.22 -0.18
N LYS A 11 3.90 -1.43 -0.43
CA LYS A 11 4.60 -2.26 0.57
C LYS A 11 5.86 -1.60 1.10
N MET A 12 6.69 -1.05 0.21
CA MET A 12 7.91 -0.33 0.61
C MET A 12 7.61 0.93 1.42
N LEU A 13 6.53 1.64 1.09
CA LEU A 13 6.10 2.83 1.82
C LEU A 13 5.53 2.48 3.20
N ASP A 14 4.75 1.41 3.29
CA ASP A 14 4.18 0.91 4.54
C ASP A 14 5.27 0.45 5.52
N ALA A 15 6.26 -0.31 5.02
CA ALA A 15 7.43 -0.73 5.81
C ALA A 15 8.25 0.44 6.37
N LYS A 16 8.20 1.61 5.72
CA LYS A 16 8.84 2.86 6.18
C LYS A 16 7.97 3.70 7.12
N GLY A 17 6.74 3.25 7.42
CA GLY A 17 5.79 3.97 8.25
C GLY A 17 5.11 5.16 7.56
N THR A 18 5.14 5.23 6.22
CA THR A 18 4.58 6.36 5.46
C THR A 18 3.11 6.63 5.81
N PHE A 19 2.33 5.56 5.99
CA PHE A 19 0.89 5.66 6.26
C PHE A 19 0.54 6.02 7.71
N LEU A 20 1.54 6.18 8.59
CA LEU A 20 1.35 6.76 9.93
C LEU A 20 1.15 8.28 9.86
N ILE A 21 1.55 8.93 8.76
CA ILE A 21 1.42 10.36 8.55
C ILE A 21 0.00 10.68 8.05
N ARG A 22 -0.66 11.64 8.70
CA ARG A 22 -1.99 12.11 8.30
C ARG A 22 -1.96 12.61 6.84
N GLY A 23 -2.86 12.09 6.01
CA GLY A 23 -2.99 12.48 4.60
C GLY A 23 -2.05 11.74 3.64
N ALA A 24 -1.18 10.85 4.13
CA ALA A 24 -0.29 10.06 3.27
C ALA A 24 -1.07 9.17 2.29
N VAL A 25 -2.20 8.59 2.71
CA VAL A 25 -3.06 7.77 1.84
C VAL A 25 -3.57 8.58 0.65
N ASP A 26 -4.10 9.79 0.88
CA ASP A 26 -4.56 10.70 -0.18
C ASP A 26 -3.42 11.08 -1.14
N TYR A 27 -2.24 11.39 -0.59
CA TYR A 27 -1.08 11.78 -1.36
C TYR A 27 -0.57 10.64 -2.27
N VAL A 28 -0.42 9.44 -1.72
CA VAL A 28 0.04 8.26 -2.47
C VAL A 28 -0.99 7.83 -3.51
N ALA A 29 -2.29 7.86 -3.16
CA ALA A 29 -3.37 7.59 -4.10
C ALA A 29 -3.30 8.52 -5.34
N LYS A 30 -3.05 9.81 -5.11
CA LYS A 30 -2.89 10.81 -6.18
C LYS A 30 -1.66 10.51 -7.06
N ILE A 31 -0.51 10.18 -6.47
CA ILE A 31 0.73 9.88 -7.23
C ILE A 31 0.55 8.61 -8.07
N LEU A 32 -0.05 7.57 -7.50
CA LEU A 32 -0.23 6.29 -8.16
C LEU A 32 -1.43 6.25 -9.13
N CYS A 33 -2.17 7.36 -9.24
CA CYS A 33 -3.40 7.51 -10.00
C CYS A 33 -4.41 6.40 -9.66
N VAL A 34 -4.68 6.21 -8.37
CA VAL A 34 -5.66 5.25 -7.85
C VAL A 34 -6.54 5.90 -6.79
N SER A 35 -7.61 5.22 -6.39
CA SER A 35 -8.44 5.69 -5.28
C SER A 35 -7.81 5.38 -3.92
N ARG A 36 -8.24 6.09 -2.86
CA ARG A 36 -7.90 5.69 -1.47
C ARG A 36 -8.31 4.26 -1.17
N TYR A 37 -9.48 3.84 -1.66
CA TYR A 37 -9.98 2.48 -1.50
C TYR A 37 -8.99 1.46 -2.08
N THR A 38 -8.41 1.75 -3.25
CA THR A 38 -7.38 0.91 -3.87
C THR A 38 -6.10 0.83 -3.02
N ILE A 39 -5.69 1.93 -2.36
CA ILE A 39 -4.54 1.90 -1.43
C ILE A 39 -4.83 0.98 -0.23
N TYR A 40 -6.02 1.08 0.37
CA TYR A 40 -6.40 0.18 1.46
C TYR A 40 -6.44 -1.28 1.01
N ASN A 41 -7.00 -1.57 -0.16
CA ASN A 41 -6.97 -2.93 -0.72
C ASN A 41 -5.54 -3.45 -0.90
N TYR A 42 -4.60 -2.62 -1.38
CA TYR A 42 -3.20 -3.04 -1.47
C TYR A 42 -2.59 -3.32 -0.10
N LEU A 43 -2.86 -2.49 0.91
CA LEU A 43 -2.40 -2.71 2.29
C LEU A 43 -2.96 -4.01 2.87
N ASP A 44 -4.23 -4.31 2.61
CA ASP A 44 -4.86 -5.56 3.05
C ASP A 44 -4.25 -6.77 2.33
N GLU A 45 -4.05 -6.71 1.00
CA GLU A 45 -3.36 -7.74 0.22
C GLU A 45 -1.94 -8.03 0.76
N ILE A 46 -1.20 -6.98 1.15
CA ILE A 46 0.15 -7.09 1.72
C ILE A 46 0.11 -7.79 3.09
N ARG A 47 -0.78 -7.36 3.99
CA ARG A 47 -0.90 -7.91 5.35
C ARG A 47 -1.29 -9.38 5.34
N VAL A 48 -2.27 -9.74 4.49
CA VAL A 48 -2.67 -11.14 4.30
C VAL A 48 -1.46 -11.99 3.85
N GLY A 49 -0.67 -11.50 2.89
CA GLY A 49 0.53 -12.20 2.45
C GLY A 49 1.61 -12.35 3.52
N GLU A 50 1.76 -11.37 4.42
CA GLU A 50 2.70 -11.46 5.54
C GLU A 50 2.25 -12.43 6.63
N ASP A 51 0.94 -12.51 6.91
CA ASP A 51 0.40 -13.47 7.88
C ASP A 51 0.57 -14.92 7.41
N PHE A 52 0.48 -15.20 6.11
CA PHE A 52 0.78 -16.53 5.56
C PHE A 52 2.27 -16.90 5.63
N GLY A 53 3.19 -15.94 5.64
CA GLY A 53 4.64 -16.17 5.74
C GLY A 53 5.15 -16.38 7.18
N LYS A 54 4.28 -16.25 8.19
CA LYS A 54 4.62 -16.40 9.61
C LYS A 54 4.42 -17.81 10.18
N TYR A 55 3.95 -18.75 9.37
CA TYR A 55 3.71 -20.15 9.76
C TYR A 55 4.60 -21.11 8.98
#